data_AF-V8N593-F1
#
_entry.id   AF-V8N593-F1
#
_cell.length_a   1.000
_cell.length_b   1.000
_cell.length_c   1.000
_cell.angle_alpha   90.00
_cell.angle_beta   90.00
_cell.angle_gamma   90.00
#
_symmetry.space_group_name_H-M   'P 1'
#
loop_
_entity.id
_entity.type
_entity.pdbx_description
1 polymer ?
#
loop_
_entity_poly.entity_id
_entity_poly.type
_entity_poly.pdbx_seq_one_letter_code
_entity_poly.pdbx_strand_id
1 'polypeptide(L)'
;LKFHKQENCRKFLQSYQQGELQEALQRHLKVSLALPSLEPLKTELRAGAEKLDSIIQEEERCLETISREKPNHLRDEEVAELEASLMNLTFQESNSKSQLSSDSSFHTLNSSPPSSSSPEISKPLVEEDTFFFQKQQFGECNL
;
A
#
# COMPACT_ATOMS: atom_id res chain seq x y z
N LEU A 1 4.17 5.22 10.41
CA LEU A 1 3.35 4.68 11.52
C LEU A 1 3.17 5.78 12.56
N LYS A 2 1.98 5.90 13.17
CA LYS A 2 1.72 6.86 14.24
C LYS A 2 1.18 6.13 15.47
N PHE A 3 1.88 6.26 16.59
CA PHE A 3 1.48 5.68 17.85
C PHE A 3 0.78 6.73 18.72
N HIS A 4 -0.48 6.50 19.07
CA HIS A 4 -1.25 7.40 19.93
C HIS A 4 -1.01 7.14 21.43
N LYS A 5 -0.53 5.94 21.77
CA LYS A 5 -0.22 5.52 23.15
C LYS A 5 1.16 4.86 23.17
N GLN A 6 1.99 5.23 24.14
CA GLN A 6 3.34 4.66 24.30
C GLN A 6 3.30 3.14 24.49
N GLU A 7 2.32 2.61 25.22
CA GLU A 7 2.13 1.16 25.40
C GLU A 7 1.96 0.41 24.07
N ASN A 8 1.23 0.99 23.10
CA ASN A 8 1.06 0.39 21.79
C ASN A 8 2.38 0.41 21.00
N CYS A 9 3.16 1.48 21.13
CA CYS A 9 4.50 1.56 20.56
C CYS A 9 5.42 0.48 21.15
N ARG A 10 5.36 0.27 22.47
CA ARG A 10 6.12 -0.77 23.17
C ARG A 10 5.76 -2.17 22.65
N LYS A 11 4.47 -2.51 22.60
CA LYS A 11 4.00 -3.79 22.04
C LYS A 11 4.45 -4.00 20.60
N PHE A 12 4.45 -2.93 19.80
CA PHE A 12 4.96 -2.97 18.43
C PHE A 12 6.47 -3.23 18.37
N LEU A 13 7.27 -2.56 19.20
CA LEU A 13 8.72 -2.78 19.24
C LEU A 13 9.05 -4.22 19.62
N GLN A 14 8.32 -4.78 20.58
CA GLN A 14 8.42 -6.19 20.95
C GLN A 14 8.10 -7.08 19.75
N SER A 15 6.91 -6.97 19.17
CA SER A 15 6.51 -7.83 18.04
C SER A 15 7.44 -7.69 16.81
N TYR A 16 8.01 -6.51 16.60
CA TYR A 16 9.07 -6.28 15.61
C TYR A 16 10.33 -7.08 15.94
N GLN A 17 10.83 -6.96 17.18
CA GLN A 17 12.03 -7.64 17.65
C GLN A 17 11.89 -9.18 17.61
N GLN A 18 10.72 -9.70 17.95
CA GLN A 18 10.44 -11.14 17.94
C GLN A 18 10.12 -11.70 16.55
N GLY A 19 10.08 -10.85 15.51
CA GLY A 19 9.77 -11.28 14.14
C GLY A 19 8.29 -11.53 13.86
N GLU A 20 7.42 -11.41 14.87
CA GLU A 20 5.98 -11.62 14.73
C GLU A 20 5.36 -10.69 13.68
N LEU A 21 5.80 -9.43 13.63
CA LEU A 21 5.37 -8.48 12.61
C LEU A 21 5.73 -8.97 11.19
N GLN A 22 6.97 -9.42 11.01
CA GLN A 22 7.48 -9.87 9.71
C GLN A 22 6.70 -11.11 9.23
N GLU A 23 6.48 -12.08 10.11
CA GLU A 23 5.68 -13.26 9.81
C GLU A 23 4.23 -12.91 9.46
N ALA A 24 3.64 -11.99 10.23
CA ALA A 24 2.29 -11.49 9.97
C ALA A 24 2.19 -10.84 8.59
N LEU A 25 3.12 -9.95 8.25
CA LEU A 25 3.16 -9.28 6.95
C LEU A 25 3.34 -10.30 5.82
N GLN A 26 4.28 -11.23 5.94
CA GLN A 26 4.54 -12.22 4.90
C GLN A 26 3.31 -13.11 4.63
N ARG A 27 2.60 -13.52 5.68
CA ARG A 27 1.37 -14.31 5.56
C ARG A 27 0.27 -13.53 4.86
N HIS A 28 0.04 -12.28 5.27
CA HIS A 28 -1.00 -11.44 4.68
C HIS A 28 -0.70 -11.15 3.20
N LEU A 29 0.53 -10.76 2.87
CA LEU A 29 0.94 -10.50 1.48
C LEU A 29 0.75 -11.72 0.58
N LYS A 30 1.11 -12.92 1.08
CA LYS A 30 0.92 -14.15 0.32
C LYS A 30 -0.55 -14.37 -0.08
N VAL A 31 -1.47 -14.14 0.86
CA VAL A 31 -2.91 -14.30 0.63
C VAL A 31 -3.45 -13.17 -0.25
N SER A 32 -3.16 -11.92 0.09
CA SER A 32 -3.69 -10.74 -0.61
C SER A 32 -3.23 -10.65 -2.07
N LEU A 33 -2.02 -11.12 -2.38
CA LEU A 33 -1.45 -11.11 -3.73
C LEU A 33 -1.60 -12.47 -4.44
N ALA A 34 -2.29 -13.44 -3.84
CA ALA A 34 -2.45 -14.80 -4.35
C ALA A 34 -1.12 -15.47 -4.79
N LEU A 35 -0.05 -15.24 -4.04
CA LEU A 35 1.28 -15.74 -4.38
C LEU A 35 1.48 -17.19 -3.89
N PRO A 36 1.94 -18.12 -4.75
CA PRO A 36 2.16 -19.52 -4.36
C PRO A 36 3.31 -19.66 -3.35
N SER A 37 4.36 -18.85 -3.50
CA SER A 37 5.48 -18.72 -2.59
C SER A 37 5.93 -17.25 -2.53
N LEU A 38 6.53 -16.86 -1.41
CA LEU A 38 7.07 -15.53 -1.19
C LEU A 38 8.40 -15.68 -0.47
N GLU A 39 9.45 -15.07 -1.02
CA GLU A 39 10.75 -14.97 -0.37
C GLU A 39 10.63 -14.30 1.01
N PRO A 40 11.53 -14.59 1.97
CA PRO A 40 11.50 -13.97 3.29
C PRO A 40 11.50 -12.44 3.18
N LEU A 41 10.46 -11.82 3.73
CA LEU A 41 10.33 -10.37 3.74
C LEU A 41 11.50 -9.75 4.52
N LYS A 42 12.11 -8.68 4.05
CA LYS A 42 13.07 -7.90 4.86
C LYS A 42 12.37 -6.66 5.38
N THR A 43 12.52 -6.38 6.66
CA THR A 43 12.00 -5.17 7.30
C THR A 43 13.15 -4.31 7.81
N GLU A 44 12.92 -3.00 7.84
CA GLU A 44 13.83 -2.03 8.42
C GLU A 44 13.00 -1.03 9.22
N LEU A 45 13.40 -0.76 10.46
CA LEU A 45 12.70 0.15 11.35
C LEU A 45 13.51 1.43 11.53
N ARG A 46 12.89 2.56 11.22
CA ARG A 46 13.49 3.89 11.36
C ARG A 46 12.57 4.87 12.07
N ALA A 47 13.18 5.81 12.77
CA ALA A 47 12.54 7.01 13.29
C ALA A 47 13.38 8.21 12.87
N GLY A 48 12.83 9.02 11.95
CA GLY A 48 13.59 10.06 11.29
C GLY A 48 14.77 9.47 10.49
N ALA A 49 15.97 10.01 10.74
CA ALA A 49 17.21 9.49 10.15
C ALA A 49 17.79 8.29 10.91
N GLU A 50 17.32 8.03 12.14
CA GLU A 50 17.87 6.97 13.00
C GLU A 50 17.31 5.60 12.60
N LYS A 51 18.20 4.63 12.41
CA LYS A 51 17.85 3.22 12.21
C LYS A 51 17.72 2.54 13.56
N LEU A 52 16.51 2.12 13.91
CA LEU A 52 16.19 1.52 15.20
C LEU A 52 16.61 0.04 15.27
N ASP A 53 16.78 -0.64 14.13
CA ASP A 53 17.20 -2.05 14.12
C ASP A 53 18.50 -2.30 14.90
N SER A 54 19.43 -1.35 14.90
CA SER A 54 20.70 -1.48 15.63
C SER A 54 20.57 -1.32 17.14
N ILE A 55 19.47 -0.74 17.62
CA ILE A 55 19.20 -0.48 19.04
C ILE A 55 17.90 -1.13 19.51
N ILE A 56 17.37 -2.10 18.76
CA ILE A 56 16.04 -2.70 19.02
C ILE A 56 15.97 -3.43 20.38
N GLN A 57 17.12 -3.81 20.95
CA GLN A 57 17.20 -4.38 22.30
C GLN A 57 17.07 -3.33 23.41
N GLU A 58 17.32 -2.05 23.10
CA GLU A 58 17.24 -0.91 24.00
C GLU A 58 15.86 -0.24 23.87
N GLU A 59 14.82 -0.89 24.39
CA GLU A 59 13.41 -0.50 24.19
C GLU A 59 13.14 0.98 24.54
N GLU A 60 13.60 1.46 25.71
CA GLU A 60 13.37 2.84 26.15
C GLU A 60 14.04 3.87 25.22
N ARG A 61 15.24 3.58 24.69
CA ARG A 61 15.88 4.46 23.72
C ARG A 61 15.12 4.51 22.40
N CYS A 62 14.57 3.37 21.96
CA CYS A 62 13.71 3.35 20.78
C CYS A 62 12.46 4.22 20.99
N LEU A 63 11.81 4.12 22.16
CA LEU A 63 10.64 4.94 22.51
C LEU A 63 10.98 6.43 22.54
N GLU A 64 12.11 6.80 23.15
CA GLU A 64 12.60 8.18 23.19
C GLU A 64 12.82 8.72 21.77
N THR A 65 13.54 7.99 20.91
CA THR A 65 13.78 8.40 19.53
C THR A 65 12.46 8.54 18.76
N ILE A 66 11.54 7.59 18.86
CA ILE A 66 10.23 7.66 18.18
C ILE A 66 9.41 8.87 18.67
N SER A 67 9.42 9.15 19.97
CA SER A 67 8.64 10.26 20.55
C SER A 67 9.16 11.65 20.17
N ARG A 68 10.47 11.75 19.91
CA ARG A 68 11.12 12.99 19.45
C ARG A 68 10.73 13.33 18.01
N GLU A 69 10.48 12.30 17.19
CA GLU A 69 10.03 12.47 15.83
C GLU A 69 8.61 13.03 15.78
N LYS A 70 8.44 14.17 15.10
CA LYS A 70 7.12 14.75 14.87
C LYS A 70 6.54 14.17 13.58
N PRO A 71 5.38 13.50 13.62
CA PRO A 71 4.70 13.08 12.40
C PRO A 71 4.20 14.35 11.67
N ASN A 72 4.98 14.80 10.70
CA ASN A 72 4.69 16.00 9.90
C ASN A 72 3.86 15.70 8.64
N HIS A 73 3.40 14.46 8.48
CA HIS A 73 2.61 14.05 7.33
C HIS A 73 1.13 14.33 7.59
N LEU A 74 0.50 15.05 6.65
CA LEU A 74 -0.94 15.10 6.54
C LEU A 74 -1.49 13.68 6.32
N ARG A 75 -2.78 13.49 6.58
CA ARG A 75 -3.43 12.23 6.23
C ARG A 75 -3.34 12.04 4.72
N ASP A 76 -2.95 10.84 4.31
CA ASP A 76 -2.93 10.47 2.91
C ASP A 76 -4.36 10.19 2.44
N GLU A 77 -4.81 10.95 1.42
CA GLU A 77 -6.17 10.87 0.89
C GLU A 77 -6.40 9.54 0.16
N GLU A 78 -5.42 9.03 -0.58
CA GLU A 78 -5.51 7.75 -1.27
C GLU A 78 -5.67 6.62 -0.26
N VAL A 79 -4.89 6.64 0.82
CA VAL A 79 -5.03 5.67 1.91
C VAL A 79 -6.40 5.78 2.58
N ALA A 80 -6.90 6.99 2.82
CA ALA A 80 -8.22 7.20 3.44
C ALA A 80 -9.38 6.68 2.57
N GLU A 81 -9.31 6.86 1.24
CA GLU A 81 -10.28 6.33 0.29
C GLU A 81 -10.26 4.80 0.22
N LEU A 82 -9.07 4.20 0.23
CA LEU A 82 -8.89 2.76 0.29
C LEU A 82 -9.46 2.16 1.58
N GLU A 83 -9.20 2.81 2.74
CA GLU A 83 -9.78 2.42 4.03
C GLU A 83 -11.32 2.46 3.99
N ALA A 84 -11.92 3.53 3.44
CA ALA A 84 -13.37 3.66 3.32
C ALA A 84 -13.98 2.59 2.39
N SER A 85 -13.32 2.31 1.27
CA SER A 85 -13.75 1.29 0.31
C SER A 85 -13.71 -0.11 0.92
N LEU A 86 -12.65 -0.43 1.67
CA LEU A 86 -12.50 -1.71 2.36
C LEU A 86 -13.57 -1.90 3.45
N MET A 87 -13.88 -0.85 4.22
CA MET A 87 -14.97 -0.91 5.20
C MET A 87 -16.30 -1.22 4.52
N ASN A 88 -16.63 -0.52 3.44
CA ASN A 88 -17.90 -0.71 2.72
C ASN A 88 -18.06 -2.14 2.18
N LEU A 89 -17.00 -2.74 1.64
CA LEU A 89 -17.01 -4.13 1.17
C LEU A 89 -17.27 -5.11 2.33
N THR A 90 -16.61 -4.89 3.47
CA THR A 90 -16.77 -5.73 4.67
C THR A 90 -18.20 -5.68 5.23
N PHE A 91 -18.83 -4.49 5.22
CA PHE A 91 -20.22 -4.33 5.66
C PHE A 91 -21.23 -4.93 4.68
N GLN A 92 -21.00 -4.83 3.36
CA GLN A 92 -21.88 -5.48 2.37
C GLN A 92 -21.86 -7.01 2.47
N GLU A 93 -20.70 -7.62 2.74
CA GLU A 93 -20.60 -9.07 2.94
C GLU A 93 -21.40 -9.55 4.16
N SER A 94 -21.47 -8.74 5.22
CA SER A 94 -22.26 -9.04 6.42
C SER A 94 -23.78 -8.96 6.21
N ASN A 95 -24.24 -8.10 5.29
CA ASN A 95 -25.66 -7.97 4.92
C ASN A 95 -26.10 -8.98 3.83
N SER A 96 -25.15 -9.58 3.11
CA SER A 96 -25.45 -10.53 2.02
C SER A 96 -25.67 -11.96 2.51
N LYS A 97 -25.35 -12.27 3.77
CA LYS A 97 -25.56 -13.60 4.38
C LYS A 97 -26.98 -13.81 4.95
N SER A 98 -27.89 -12.85 4.80
CA SER A 98 -29.28 -12.95 5.27
C SER A 98 -30.32 -13.19 4.15
N GLN A 99 -29.91 -13.32 2.89
CA GLN A 99 -30.81 -13.71 1.79
C GLN A 99 -30.23 -14.88 0.96
N LEU A 100 -30.27 -16.08 1.55
CA LEU A 100 -30.33 -17.32 0.79
C LEU A 100 -31.68 -17.99 1.06
N SER A 101 -32.74 -17.35 0.54
CA SER A 101 -34.05 -17.98 0.34
C SER A 101 -34.76 -17.25 -0.79
N SER A 102 -34.89 -17.95 -1.91
CA SER A 102 -35.89 -17.79 -2.99
C SER A 102 -35.24 -17.64 -4.37
N ASP A 103 -35.44 -18.71 -5.13
CA ASP A 103 -35.37 -18.83 -6.57
C ASP A 103 -35.53 -17.52 -7.33
N SER A 104 -34.53 -17.20 -8.15
CA SER A 104 -34.71 -16.32 -9.30
C SER A 104 -33.75 -16.75 -10.40
N SER A 105 -34.31 -17.61 -11.26
CA SER A 105 -33.98 -17.87 -12.67
C SER A 105 -32.76 -17.14 -13.24
N PHE A 106 -31.74 -17.92 -13.59
CA PHE A 106 -30.64 -17.52 -14.47
C PHE A 106 -31.19 -17.11 -15.84
N HIS A 107 -31.28 -15.80 -16.09
CA HIS A 107 -31.46 -15.28 -17.44
C HIS A 107 -30.08 -15.10 -18.10
N THR A 108 -29.78 -16.04 -18.99
CA THR A 108 -28.64 -16.02 -19.92
C THR A 108 -28.71 -14.76 -20.80
N LEU A 109 -27.81 -13.80 -20.58
CA LEU A 109 -27.56 -12.73 -21.55
C LEU A 109 -26.24 -12.98 -22.26
N ASN A 110 -26.39 -13.65 -23.40
CA ASN A 110 -25.42 -13.73 -24.47
C ASN A 110 -25.01 -12.31 -24.88
N SER A 111 -23.75 -11.95 -24.75
CA SER A 111 -23.18 -10.75 -25.39
C SER A 111 -21.79 -11.07 -25.91
N SER A 112 -21.71 -11.23 -27.24
CA SER A 112 -20.46 -11.31 -27.98
C SER A 112 -19.72 -9.96 -27.94
N PRO A 113 -18.38 -9.93 -27.93
CA PRO A 113 -17.63 -8.67 -27.97
C PRO A 113 -17.67 -8.06 -29.39
N PRO A 114 -17.76 -6.73 -29.53
CA PRO A 114 -17.56 -6.06 -30.80
C PRO A 114 -16.06 -6.07 -31.16
N SER A 115 -15.77 -6.38 -32.43
CA SER A 115 -14.42 -6.34 -33.00
C SER A 115 -13.88 -4.91 -33.01
N SER A 116 -12.80 -4.64 -32.27
CA SER A 116 -12.03 -3.41 -32.40
C SER A 116 -11.03 -3.55 -33.54
N SER A 117 -11.21 -2.74 -34.58
CA SER A 117 -10.22 -2.49 -35.61
C SER A 117 -9.10 -1.64 -35.02
N SER A 118 -7.86 -2.08 -35.18
CA SER A 118 -6.65 -1.33 -34.80
C SER A 118 -6.45 -0.14 -35.74
N PRO A 119 -6.19 1.09 -35.25
CA PRO A 119 -5.57 2.11 -36.06
C PRO A 119 -4.05 1.89 -36.11
N GLU A 120 -3.52 2.06 -37.32
CA GLU A 120 -2.14 1.86 -37.72
C GLU A 120 -1.13 2.65 -36.88
N ILE A 121 -0.03 1.96 -36.55
CA ILE A 121 1.20 2.51 -36.02
C ILE A 121 1.76 3.50 -37.04
N SER A 122 1.66 4.79 -36.73
CA SER A 122 2.46 5.84 -37.37
C SER A 122 3.53 6.30 -36.39
N LYS A 123 4.77 5.87 -36.69
CA LYS A 123 6.12 6.31 -36.25
C LYS A 123 6.20 7.40 -35.15
N PRO A 124 7.05 7.24 -34.11
CA PRO A 124 7.34 8.35 -33.20
C PRO A 124 8.23 9.36 -33.92
N LEU A 125 7.68 10.55 -34.17
CA LEU A 125 8.46 11.76 -34.39
C LEU A 125 9.09 12.11 -33.04
N VAL A 126 10.41 12.21 -33.00
CA VAL A 126 11.16 12.64 -31.81
C VAL A 126 10.86 14.12 -31.62
N GLU A 127 9.79 14.44 -30.89
CA GLU A 127 9.59 15.78 -30.36
C GLU A 127 10.40 15.88 -29.07
N GLU A 128 11.45 16.68 -29.09
CA GLU A 128 12.19 17.08 -27.89
C GLU A 128 11.24 17.82 -26.95
N ASP A 129 10.70 17.10 -25.96
CA ASP A 129 9.90 17.67 -24.88
C ASP A 129 10.77 18.62 -24.05
N THR A 130 10.76 19.88 -24.46
CA THR A 130 11.41 20.97 -23.74
C THR A 130 10.43 21.53 -22.71
N PHE A 131 10.80 21.51 -21.43
CA PHE A 131 9.99 22.09 -20.36
C PHE A 131 10.68 23.32 -19.75
N PHE A 132 9.88 24.34 -19.38
CA PHE A 132 10.36 25.59 -18.80
C PHE A 132 10.03 25.67 -17.30
N PHE A 133 11.04 25.93 -16.46
CA PHE A 133 10.85 26.21 -15.05
C PHE A 133 11.56 27.52 -14.68
N GLN A 134 10.83 28.48 -14.08
CA GLN A 134 11.37 29.80 -13.70
C GLN A 134 12.09 30.57 -14.83
N LYS A 135 11.56 30.51 -16.06
CA LYS A 135 12.18 31.11 -17.27
C LYS A 135 13.52 30.48 -17.67
N GLN A 136 13.87 29.33 -17.10
CA GLN A 136 15.02 28.53 -17.49
C GLN A 136 14.53 27.30 -18.26
N GLN A 137 15.11 27.09 -19.44
CA GLN A 137 14.79 25.99 -20.32
C GLN A 137 15.58 24.74 -19.89
N PHE A 138 14.88 23.61 -19.76
CA PHE A 138 15.49 22.31 -19.48
C PHE A 138 15.09 21.34 -20.58
N GLY A 139 16.10 20.80 -21.25
CA GLY A 139 15.95 19.82 -22.34
C GLY A 139 17.33 19.46 -22.85
N GLU A 140 17.80 18.26 -22.51
CA GLU A 140 18.75 17.42 -23.26
C GLU A 140 19.09 16.20 -22.36
N CYS A 141 18.22 15.19 -22.38
CA CYS A 141 18.63 13.84 -21.99
C CYS A 141 19.20 13.16 -23.25
N ASN A 142 20.47 13.39 -23.53
CA ASN A 142 21.19 12.59 -24.52
C ASN A 142 21.49 11.22 -23.89
N LEU A 143 20.94 10.16 -24.49
CA LEU A 143 21.27 8.76 -24.17
C LEU A 143 22.74 8.45 -24.47
#